data_AF-A0A655FS86-F1
#
_entry.id   AF-A0A655FS86-F1
#
_cell.length_a   1.000
_cell.length_b   1.000
_cell.length_c   1.000
_cell.angle_alpha   90.00
_cell.angle_beta   90.00
_cell.angle_gamma   90.00
#
_symmetry.space_group_name_H-M   'P 1'
#
loop_
_entity.id
_entity.type
_entity.pdbx_description
1 polymer ?
#
loop_
_entity_poly.entity_id
_entity_poly.type
_entity_poly.pdbx_seq_one_letter_code
_entity_poly.pdbx_strand_id
1 'polypeptide(L)'
;MLDSVAPLIAVPPAETGLKWPNDVLARGGKLAGILAEVAQPFVVLGVGLNVTQAPEEVDPDATSLLDLGVAAPDRNRIASRLLRELEARIIQWRNANPQLAADYRARSLTIGSRVRVELPGGQDVVGIARDIDDQGRLCLDVGGRTVVVSAGDVVHLR
;
A
#
# COMPACT_ATOMS: atom_id res chain seq x y z
N MET A 1 -8.10 -2.04 3.24
CA MET A 1 -7.97 -2.57 1.87
C MET A 1 -7.34 -3.96 1.85
N LEU A 2 -6.13 -4.15 2.37
CA LEU A 2 -5.53 -5.50 2.39
C LEU A 2 -6.38 -6.52 3.19
N ASP A 3 -6.93 -6.10 4.34
CA ASP A 3 -7.83 -6.93 5.17
C ASP A 3 -9.13 -7.34 4.47
N SER A 4 -9.58 -6.57 3.47
CA SER A 4 -10.76 -6.90 2.69
C SER A 4 -10.49 -7.90 1.56
N VAL A 5 -9.25 -7.96 1.05
CA VAL A 5 -8.89 -8.76 -0.14
C VAL A 5 -8.05 -10.00 0.18
N ALA A 6 -7.17 -9.94 1.18
CA ALA A 6 -6.28 -11.05 1.55
C ALA A 6 -7.04 -12.37 1.82
N PRO A 7 -8.23 -12.37 2.46
CA PRO A 7 -9.00 -13.59 2.68
C PRO A 7 -9.63 -14.18 1.41
N LEU A 8 -9.63 -13.44 0.30
CA LEU A 8 -10.21 -13.87 -0.97
C LEU A 8 -9.17 -14.54 -1.87
N ILE A 9 -7.87 -14.27 -1.65
CA ILE A 9 -6.79 -14.71 -2.52
C ILE A 9 -5.94 -15.79 -1.85
N ALA A 10 -5.55 -16.81 -2.61
CA ALA A 10 -4.68 -17.89 -2.13
C ALA A 10 -3.20 -17.54 -2.31
N VAL A 11 -2.81 -16.32 -1.93
CA VAL A 11 -1.44 -15.81 -2.05
C VAL A 11 -0.79 -15.78 -0.68
N PRO A 12 0.45 -16.29 -0.51
CA PRO A 12 1.15 -16.23 0.76
C PRO A 12 1.27 -14.79 1.28
N PRO A 13 1.19 -14.54 2.60
CA PRO A 13 1.38 -13.21 3.17
C PRO A 13 2.73 -12.57 2.81
N ALA A 14 3.77 -13.38 2.55
CA ALA A 14 5.07 -12.89 2.10
C ALA A 14 5.05 -12.27 0.69
N GLU A 15 4.04 -12.61 -0.12
CA GLU A 15 3.87 -12.13 -1.50
C GLU A 15 2.69 -11.17 -1.63
N THR A 16 2.07 -10.75 -0.52
CA THR A 16 0.91 -9.86 -0.52
C THR A 16 1.02 -8.86 0.62
N GLY A 17 1.02 -7.57 0.31
CA GLY A 17 1.27 -6.57 1.32
C GLY A 17 1.18 -5.13 0.82
N LEU A 18 1.67 -4.22 1.65
CA LEU A 18 1.63 -2.79 1.43
C LEU A 18 2.99 -2.30 0.93
N LYS A 19 3.02 -1.65 -0.23
CA LYS A 19 4.18 -0.88 -0.68
C LYS A 19 3.89 0.59 -0.37
N TRP A 20 4.71 1.17 0.49
CA TRP A 20 4.63 2.60 0.79
C TRP A 20 4.83 3.44 -0.49
N PRO A 21 4.09 4.54 -0.68
CA PRO A 21 3.09 5.07 0.26
C PRO A 21 1.67 4.53 0.04
N ASN A 22 1.34 4.04 -1.15
CA ASN A 22 -0.04 4.00 -1.63
C ASN A 22 -0.46 2.73 -2.37
N ASP A 23 0.40 1.74 -2.46
CA ASP A 23 0.15 0.54 -3.26
C ASP A 23 -0.17 -0.67 -2.39
N VAL A 24 -1.17 -1.46 -2.81
CA VAL A 24 -1.34 -2.83 -2.35
C VAL A 24 -0.84 -3.75 -3.44
N LEU A 25 0.12 -4.61 -3.08
CA LEU A 25 0.72 -5.56 -3.99
C LEU A 25 0.27 -6.99 -3.68
N ALA A 26 0.18 -7.80 -4.72
CA ALA A 26 0.03 -9.24 -4.63
C ALA A 26 0.86 -9.89 -5.76
N ARG A 27 1.68 -10.90 -5.41
CA ARG A 27 2.64 -11.55 -6.33
C ARG A 27 3.55 -10.56 -7.09
N GLY A 28 3.87 -9.44 -6.46
CA GLY A 28 4.67 -8.37 -7.04
C GLY A 28 3.91 -7.40 -7.94
N GLY A 29 2.67 -7.72 -8.34
CA GLY A 29 1.83 -6.83 -9.14
C GLY A 29 0.99 -5.88 -8.30
N LYS A 30 0.66 -4.71 -8.84
CA LYS A 30 -0.20 -3.70 -8.21
C LYS A 30 -1.67 -4.12 -8.28
N LEU A 31 -2.21 -4.54 -7.14
CA LEU A 31 -3.60 -4.95 -6.99
C LEU A 31 -4.52 -3.74 -6.75
N ALA A 32 -4.02 -2.72 -6.05
CA ALA A 32 -4.78 -1.52 -5.79
C ALA A 32 -3.90 -0.30 -5.53
N GLY A 33 -4.45 0.87 -5.81
CA GLY A 33 -3.87 2.17 -5.51
C GLY A 33 -4.78 3.00 -4.61
N ILE A 34 -4.16 3.77 -3.73
CA ILE A 34 -4.83 4.69 -2.80
C ILE A 34 -4.37 6.12 -3.12
N LEU A 35 -5.30 7.08 -3.13
CA LEU A 35 -4.99 8.50 -3.28
C LEU A 35 -5.64 9.27 -2.14
N ALA A 36 -4.88 10.17 -1.52
CA ALA A 36 -5.38 11.05 -0.47
C ALA A 36 -5.17 12.51 -0.90
N GLU A 37 -6.25 13.27 -1.02
CA GLU A 37 -6.22 14.68 -1.42
C GLU A 37 -6.81 15.54 -0.33
N VAL A 38 -6.13 16.63 0.03
CA VAL A 38 -6.55 17.54 1.09
C VAL A 38 -7.42 18.64 0.48
N ALA A 39 -8.64 18.78 0.98
CA ALA A 39 -9.57 19.85 0.66
C ALA A 39 -10.17 20.38 1.97
N GLN A 40 -9.41 21.23 2.67
CA GLN A 40 -9.72 21.63 4.04
C GLN A 40 -11.18 22.09 4.21
N PRO A 41 -11.91 21.61 5.25
CA PRO A 41 -11.43 20.80 6.39
C PRO A 41 -11.40 19.27 6.14
N PHE A 42 -11.54 18.82 4.90
CA PHE A 42 -11.67 17.41 4.54
C PHE A 42 -10.39 16.83 3.92
N VAL A 43 -10.31 15.50 3.96
CA VAL A 43 -9.41 14.70 3.11
C VAL A 43 -10.29 13.74 2.32
N VAL A 44 -10.11 13.72 1.01
CA VAL A 44 -10.79 12.79 0.10
C VAL A 44 -9.87 11.59 -0.12
N LEU A 45 -10.36 10.39 0.22
CA LEU A 45 -9.65 9.13 -0.01
C LEU A 45 -10.22 8.41 -1.24
N GLY A 46 -9.46 8.43 -2.32
CA GLY A 46 -9.72 7.64 -3.52
C GLY A 46 -9.11 6.24 -3.41
N VAL A 47 -9.86 5.23 -3.85
CA VAL A 47 -9.44 3.82 -3.84
C VAL A 47 -9.76 3.20 -5.19
N GLY A 48 -8.72 2.77 -5.90
CA GLY A 48 -8.84 1.93 -7.09
C GLY A 48 -8.40 0.50 -6.78
N LEU A 49 -9.30 -0.47 -6.90
CA LEU A 49 -9.02 -1.89 -6.70
C LEU A 49 -9.28 -2.65 -8.00
N ASN A 50 -8.27 -3.35 -8.51
CA ASN A 50 -8.38 -4.20 -9.69
C ASN A 50 -9.10 -5.50 -9.33
N VAL A 51 -10.34 -5.64 -9.78
CA VAL A 51 -11.17 -6.82 -9.47
C VAL A 51 -11.17 -7.82 -10.63
N THR A 52 -11.54 -7.36 -11.82
CA THR A 52 -11.54 -8.15 -13.07
C THR A 52 -10.79 -7.45 -14.20
N GLN A 53 -10.06 -6.38 -13.89
CA GLN A 53 -9.30 -5.60 -14.87
C GLN A 53 -8.13 -6.41 -15.38
N ALA A 54 -7.95 -6.47 -16.70
CA ALA A 54 -6.77 -7.08 -17.28
C ALA A 54 -5.57 -6.10 -17.18
N PRO A 55 -4.34 -6.55 -16.90
CA PRO A 55 -3.17 -5.68 -16.82
C PRO A 55 -2.96 -4.83 -18.09
N GLU A 56 -3.27 -5.40 -19.26
CA GLU A 56 -3.11 -4.75 -20.56
C GLU A 56 -4.00 -3.50 -20.73
N GLU A 57 -5.04 -3.37 -19.93
CA GLU A 57 -5.98 -2.24 -19.97
C GLU A 57 -5.52 -1.05 -19.11
N VAL A 58 -4.56 -1.26 -18.19
CA VAL A 58 -4.24 -0.30 -17.13
C VAL A 58 -2.74 -0.05 -17.01
N ASP A 59 -1.97 -1.09 -16.69
CA ASP A 59 -0.54 -1.00 -16.40
C ASP A 59 0.08 -2.42 -16.45
N PRO A 60 1.23 -2.62 -17.11
CA PRO A 60 1.88 -3.93 -17.22
C PRO A 60 2.25 -4.57 -15.87
N ASP A 61 2.47 -3.77 -14.83
CA ASP A 61 2.81 -4.24 -13.50
C ASP A 61 1.57 -4.42 -12.62
N ALA A 62 0.35 -4.26 -13.17
CA ALA A 62 -0.90 -4.50 -12.44
C ALA A 62 -1.25 -5.99 -12.29
N THR A 63 -2.08 -6.30 -11.30
CA THR A 63 -2.75 -7.60 -11.14
C THR A 63 -4.19 -7.35 -10.70
N SER A 64 -5.09 -8.31 -10.91
CA SER A 64 -6.47 -8.26 -10.40
C SER A 64 -6.81 -9.46 -9.50
N LEU A 65 -7.93 -9.38 -8.77
CA LEU A 65 -8.44 -10.53 -8.00
C LEU A 65 -8.69 -11.75 -8.91
N LEU A 66 -9.15 -11.53 -10.14
CA LEU A 66 -9.33 -12.59 -11.13
C LEU A 66 -8.00 -13.29 -11.46
N ASP A 67 -6.94 -12.52 -11.72
CA ASP A 67 -5.60 -13.07 -12.01
C ASP A 67 -5.00 -13.82 -10.82
N LEU A 68 -5.38 -13.41 -9.61
CA LEU A 68 -4.99 -14.06 -8.36
C LEU A 68 -5.85 -15.30 -8.03
N GLY A 69 -6.71 -15.74 -8.95
CA GLY A 69 -7.47 -16.98 -8.86
C GLY A 69 -8.88 -16.86 -8.28
N VAL A 70 -9.39 -15.64 -8.06
CA VAL A 70 -10.78 -15.43 -7.63
C VAL A 70 -11.69 -15.53 -8.84
N ALA A 71 -12.26 -16.71 -9.08
CA ALA A 71 -12.98 -17.01 -10.32
C ALA A 71 -14.22 -16.12 -10.58
N ALA A 72 -14.94 -15.70 -9.53
CA ALA A 72 -16.16 -14.90 -9.65
C ALA A 72 -16.24 -13.86 -8.51
N PRO A 73 -15.46 -12.77 -8.57
CA PRO A 73 -15.41 -11.80 -7.49
C PRO A 73 -16.70 -10.96 -7.43
N ASP A 74 -17.40 -11.01 -6.30
CA ASP A 74 -18.59 -10.20 -6.04
C ASP A 74 -18.19 -8.78 -5.58
N ARG A 75 -18.21 -7.82 -6.51
CA ARG A 75 -17.87 -6.42 -6.23
C ARG A 75 -18.71 -5.79 -5.12
N ASN A 76 -19.98 -6.18 -4.97
CA ASN A 76 -20.84 -5.61 -3.91
C ASN A 76 -20.38 -6.09 -2.54
N ARG A 77 -20.07 -7.38 -2.40
CA ARG A 77 -19.53 -7.93 -1.15
C ARG A 77 -18.16 -7.34 -0.83
N ILE A 78 -17.29 -7.21 -1.83
CA ILE A 78 -15.96 -6.61 -1.68
C ILE A 78 -16.08 -5.16 -1.23
N ALA A 79 -16.89 -4.34 -1.91
CA ALA A 79 -17.09 -2.93 -1.56
C ALA A 79 -17.67 -2.77 -0.15
N SER A 80 -18.68 -3.58 0.20
CA SER A 80 -19.28 -3.59 1.53
C SER A 80 -18.25 -3.91 2.62
N ARG A 81 -17.36 -4.89 2.39
CA ARG A 81 -16.29 -5.22 3.32
C ARG A 81 -15.24 -4.12 3.38
N LEU A 82 -14.82 -3.58 2.23
CA LEU A 82 -13.83 -2.52 2.15
C LEU A 82 -14.26 -1.27 2.93
N LEU A 83 -15.54 -0.88 2.84
CA LEU A 83 -16.07 0.26 3.58
C LEU A 83 -16.07 0.03 5.09
N ARG A 84 -16.44 -1.16 5.57
CA ARG A 84 -16.35 -1.53 7.00
C ARG A 84 -14.91 -1.48 7.52
N GLU A 85 -13.96 -2.03 6.76
CA GLU A 85 -12.54 -1.97 7.13
C GLU A 85 -12.04 -0.52 7.12
N LEU A 86 -12.43 0.28 6.13
CA LEU A 86 -12.01 1.68 6.02
C LEU A 86 -12.53 2.51 7.20
N GLU A 87 -13.80 2.34 7.58
CA GLU A 87 -14.38 2.98 8.77
C GLU A 87 -13.59 2.62 10.04
N ALA A 88 -13.33 1.34 10.28
CA ALA A 88 -12.56 0.88 11.43
C ALA A 88 -11.15 1.51 11.49
N ARG A 89 -10.45 1.57 10.33
CA ARG A 89 -9.12 2.18 10.25
C ARG A 89 -9.15 3.70 10.42
N ILE A 90 -10.16 4.39 9.90
CA ILE A 90 -10.34 5.84 10.11
C ILE A 90 -10.59 6.13 11.59
N ILE A 91 -11.41 5.33 12.28
CA ILE A 91 -11.64 5.47 13.73
C ILE A 91 -10.33 5.27 14.50
N GLN A 92 -9.53 4.26 14.16
CA GLN A 92 -8.21 4.06 14.77
C GLN A 92 -7.28 5.26 14.56
N TRP A 93 -7.23 5.80 13.34
CA TRP A 93 -6.42 6.96 12.98
C TRP A 93 -6.83 8.20 13.78
N ARG A 94 -8.12 8.52 13.83
CA ARG A 94 -8.64 9.68 14.59
C ARG A 94 -8.32 9.61 16.10
N ASN A 95 -8.23 8.40 16.64
CA ASN A 95 -7.91 8.15 18.04
C ASN A 95 -6.41 7.98 18.31
N ALA A 96 -5.54 8.20 17.31
CA ALA A 96 -4.10 7.94 17.40
C ALA A 96 -3.76 6.54 17.95
N ASN A 97 -4.56 5.54 17.59
CA ASN A 97 -4.39 4.18 18.11
C ASN A 97 -3.08 3.57 17.58
N PRO A 98 -2.10 3.21 18.44
CA PRO A 98 -0.80 2.70 18.00
C PRO A 98 -0.90 1.38 17.23
N GLN A 99 -1.99 0.63 17.42
CA GLN A 99 -2.24 -0.60 16.68
C GLN A 99 -2.28 -0.35 15.17
N LEU A 100 -2.76 0.81 14.71
CA LEU A 100 -2.81 1.14 13.27
C LEU A 100 -1.43 1.09 12.62
N ALA A 101 -0.44 1.70 13.28
CA ALA A 101 0.93 1.72 12.78
C ALA A 101 1.59 0.34 12.88
N ALA A 102 1.38 -0.39 13.99
CA ALA A 102 1.88 -1.76 14.14
C ALA A 102 1.33 -2.69 13.05
N ASP A 103 0.03 -2.60 12.78
CA ASP A 103 -0.70 -3.32 11.75
C ASP A 103 -0.23 -2.98 10.32
N TYR A 104 0.15 -1.73 10.07
CA TYR A 104 0.74 -1.33 8.79
C TYR A 104 2.11 -1.96 8.62
N ARG A 105 2.99 -1.84 9.63
CA ARG A 105 4.36 -2.37 9.59
C ARG A 105 4.38 -3.89 9.40
N ALA A 106 3.51 -4.61 10.09
CA ALA A 106 3.39 -6.06 9.99
C ALA A 106 3.02 -6.56 8.59
N ARG A 107 2.43 -5.70 7.75
CA ARG A 107 2.02 -6.03 6.37
C ARG A 107 2.81 -5.25 5.32
N SER A 108 3.86 -4.53 5.71
CA SER A 108 4.67 -3.75 4.78
C SER A 108 5.63 -4.67 4.02
N LEU A 109 5.63 -4.55 2.70
CA LEU A 109 6.67 -5.13 1.83
C LEU A 109 7.84 -4.17 1.66
N THR A 110 7.65 -2.88 1.97
CA THR A 110 8.70 -1.87 1.89
C THR A 110 9.66 -1.99 3.07
N ILE A 111 9.16 -2.12 4.31
CA ILE A 111 10.02 -2.20 5.50
C ILE A 111 10.89 -3.46 5.46
N GLY A 112 12.18 -3.30 5.75
CA GLY A 112 13.19 -4.35 5.67
C GLY A 112 13.81 -4.52 4.29
N SER A 113 13.19 -3.98 3.24
CA SER A 113 13.65 -4.10 1.86
C SER A 113 14.66 -3.00 1.51
N ARG A 114 15.59 -3.33 0.60
CA ARG A 114 16.42 -2.32 -0.07
C ARG A 114 15.56 -1.65 -1.15
N VAL A 115 15.49 -0.33 -1.11
CA VAL A 115 14.62 0.44 -2.00
C VAL A 115 15.36 1.61 -2.62
N ARG A 116 14.91 1.98 -3.82
CA ARG A 116 15.19 3.27 -4.45
C ARG A 116 13.93 4.12 -4.31
N VAL A 117 14.08 5.32 -3.79
CA VAL A 117 13.00 6.30 -3.68
C VAL A 117 13.30 7.45 -4.62
N GLU A 118 12.40 7.66 -5.56
CA GLU A 118 12.47 8.73 -6.55
C GLU A 118 11.81 9.98 -5.93
N LEU A 119 12.62 11.01 -5.68
CA LEU A 119 12.18 12.25 -5.04
C LEU A 119 11.70 13.28 -6.07
N PRO A 120 10.82 14.21 -5.67
CA PRO A 120 10.52 15.38 -6.48
C PRO A 120 11.79 16.11 -6.91
N GLY A 121 11.90 16.42 -8.21
CA GLY A 121 13.10 17.04 -8.78
C GLY A 121 14.11 16.06 -9.41
N GLY A 122 13.77 14.76 -9.49
CA GLY A 122 14.55 13.77 -10.24
C GLY A 122 15.79 13.25 -9.50
N GLN A 123 15.82 13.40 -8.17
CA GLN A 123 16.87 12.84 -7.33
C GLN A 123 16.45 11.48 -6.80
N ASP A 124 17.36 10.50 -6.85
CA ASP A 124 17.11 9.17 -6.30
C ASP A 124 17.87 8.99 -4.99
N VAL A 125 17.21 8.37 -4.01
CA VAL A 125 17.85 7.91 -2.77
C VAL A 125 17.73 6.40 -2.68
N VAL A 126 18.86 5.71 -2.54
CA VAL A 126 18.91 4.26 -2.35
C VAL A 126 19.29 3.95 -0.90
N GLY A 127 18.49 3.14 -0.23
CA GLY A 127 18.71 2.76 1.16
C GLY A 127 17.91 1.53 1.58
N ILE A 128 18.01 1.16 2.85
CA ILE A 128 17.17 0.12 3.46
C ILE A 128 16.01 0.82 4.17
N ALA A 129 14.78 0.50 3.83
CA ALA A 129 13.62 1.01 4.55
C ALA A 129 13.55 0.38 5.94
N ARG A 130 13.63 1.21 6.98
CA ARG A 130 13.67 0.76 8.38
C ARG A 130 12.34 0.89 9.08
N ASP A 131 11.63 1.99 8.83
CA ASP A 131 10.40 2.29 9.56
C ASP A 131 9.53 3.32 8.81
N ILE A 132 8.33 3.53 9.33
CA ILE A 132 7.46 4.68 9.06
C ILE A 132 7.31 5.48 10.36
N ASP A 133 7.56 6.79 10.30
CA ASP A 133 7.40 7.67 11.46
C ASP A 133 5.94 8.03 11.77
N ASP A 134 5.74 8.84 12.81
CA ASP A 134 4.42 9.28 13.28
C ASP A 134 3.68 10.19 12.28
N GLN A 135 4.40 10.79 11.33
CA GLN A 135 3.87 11.59 10.23
C GLN A 135 3.57 10.74 8.98
N GLY A 136 3.81 9.43 9.01
CA GLY A 136 3.60 8.54 7.88
C GLY A 136 4.73 8.57 6.84
N ARG A 137 5.89 9.13 7.18
CA ARG A 137 7.04 9.29 6.28
C ARG A 137 7.96 8.07 6.34
N LEU A 138 8.60 7.74 5.23
CA LEU A 138 9.50 6.59 5.12
C LEU A 138 10.88 6.92 5.69
N CYS A 139 11.34 6.11 6.66
CA CYS A 139 12.67 6.20 7.26
C CYS A 139 13.62 5.22 6.55
N LEU A 140 14.60 5.75 5.81
CA LEU A 140 15.63 5.00 5.10
C LEU A 140 16.95 5.03 5.87
N ASP A 141 17.64 3.91 5.92
CA ASP A 141 19.05 3.80 6.30
C ASP A 141 19.92 3.85 5.04
N VAL A 142 20.68 4.94 4.89
CA VAL A 142 21.59 5.22 3.77
C VAL A 142 23.02 5.24 4.30
N GLY A 143 23.63 4.07 4.35
CA GLY A 143 25.02 3.91 4.83
C GLY A 143 25.20 4.30 6.30
N GLY A 144 24.24 3.94 7.16
CA GLY A 144 24.26 4.23 8.59
C GLY A 144 23.66 5.58 8.98
N ARG A 145 23.18 6.37 8.02
CA ARG A 145 22.49 7.64 8.26
C ARG A 145 21.02 7.51 7.95
N THR A 146 20.16 8.00 8.85
CA THR A 146 18.72 8.05 8.64
C THR A 146 18.35 9.19 7.70
N VAL A 147 17.67 8.88 6.61
CA VAL A 147 17.04 9.84 5.69
C VAL A 147 15.53 9.63 5.76
N VAL A 148 14.76 10.70 5.96
CA VAL A 148 13.30 10.65 6.05
C VAL A 148 12.69 11.23 4.79
N VAL A 149 11.79 10.49 4.14
CA VAL A 149 11.13 10.89 2.89
C VAL A 149 9.62 11.01 3.11
N SER A 150 9.05 12.17 2.80
CA SER A 150 7.63 12.46 3.01
C SER A 150 6.71 11.92 1.92
N ALA A 151 7.19 11.91 0.67
CA ALA A 151 6.49 11.37 -0.49
C ALA A 151 7.51 11.06 -1.60
N GLY A 152 7.24 10.03 -2.39
CA GLY A 152 8.08 9.63 -3.52
C GLY A 152 7.68 8.25 -4.03
N ASP A 153 8.04 7.96 -5.27
CA ASP A 153 7.81 6.65 -5.86
C ASP A 153 8.89 5.67 -5.39
N VAL A 154 8.45 4.51 -4.89
CA VAL A 154 9.35 3.51 -4.32
C VAL A 154 9.47 2.31 -5.26
N VAL A 155 10.71 2.00 -5.62
CA VAL A 155 11.09 0.80 -6.36
C VAL A 155 11.82 -0.15 -5.41
N HIS A 156 11.31 -1.38 -5.25
CA HIS A 156 11.98 -2.42 -4.50
C HIS A 156 13.14 -3.00 -5.32
N LEU A 157 14.35 -2.90 -4.80
CA LEU A 157 15.54 -3.43 -5.46
C LEU A 157 15.72 -4.89 -5.00
N ARG A 158 15.55 -5.83 -5.94
CA ARG A 158 15.81 -7.26 -5.71
C ARG A 158 17.29 -7.58 -5.89
#